data_AF-A0A2V7VV06-F1
#
_entry.id   AF-A0A2V7VV06-F1
#
_cell.length_a   1.000
_cell.length_b   1.000
_cell.length_c   1.000
_cell.angle_alpha   90.00
_cell.angle_beta   90.00
_cell.angle_gamma   90.00
#
_symmetry.space_group_name_H-M   'P 1'
#
loop_
_entity.id
_entity.type
_entity.pdbx_description
1 polymer ?
#
loop_
_entity_poly.entity_id
_entity_poly.type
_entity_poly.pdbx_seq_one_letter_code
_entity_poly.pdbx_strand_id
1 'polypeptide(L)'
;MPFAALPLFVLVLAATPTDEAEGLAAEAVRMATARPQQALAQARKALALTAEFEPTAFVKAGRSPCRRPAPGCPGRRALCHQAFGEMLLQQGQAAAASRYLRRAVLLGPDLAPTLGLARALLAQGKGRAALDILERAYGTGSARPPDPPSAMGSELVALVGQAADAARLPSAQAEIDRARLGRLPSGAVPYRDGPLTLPAGVRLSTNPVFRLEDAPINLIYEAEVSCKSCSIDLEALKRDVPRNVRVIALPEAEDRDAALRQVLSLYRFEWPVLLGKGLPALLKLEPRSALIVARDGWAGAVLKAPFGASLAAALGVFAQNDIPETRPRAEWNRRPVERRPPTPPPALLPEGLAPGEEDPAPAEFTAAVEAFRRGRKAEALRLFEALEARSDGWLLPPEARLDRALCLAGLGRREEARRMLLRTGDSRFQDAVDRALEAVGTPVKR
;
A
#
# COMPACT_ATOMS: atom_id res chain seq x y z
N MET A 1 31.69 -65.14 -3.04
CA MET A 1 30.66 -64.09 -2.90
C MET A 1 31.09 -62.87 -3.69
N PRO A 2 30.51 -62.58 -4.86
CA PRO A 2 30.73 -61.30 -5.53
C PRO A 2 29.60 -60.33 -5.19
N PHE A 3 30.00 -59.11 -4.85
CA PHE A 3 29.15 -57.98 -4.50
C PHE A 3 28.22 -57.61 -5.66
N ALA A 4 26.92 -57.55 -5.38
CA ALA A 4 25.92 -56.94 -6.26
C ALA A 4 25.99 -55.41 -6.09
N ALA A 5 26.45 -54.72 -7.12
CA ALA A 5 26.33 -53.27 -7.22
C ALA A 5 24.89 -52.92 -7.63
N LEU A 6 24.10 -52.41 -6.69
CA LEU A 6 22.82 -51.75 -6.98
C LEU A 6 23.10 -50.42 -7.71
N PRO A 7 22.48 -50.14 -8.87
CA PRO A 7 22.55 -48.81 -9.45
C PRO A 7 21.68 -47.86 -8.63
N LEU A 8 22.33 -46.86 -8.02
CA LEU A 8 21.72 -45.71 -7.39
C LEU A 8 21.04 -44.87 -8.50
N PHE A 9 19.75 -45.09 -8.73
CA PHE A 9 18.95 -44.20 -9.56
C PHE A 9 18.80 -42.86 -8.84
N VAL A 10 19.62 -41.87 -9.23
CA VAL A 10 19.38 -40.46 -8.90
C VAL A 10 18.15 -40.02 -9.68
N LEU A 11 17.00 -40.01 -9.01
CA LEU A 11 15.80 -39.32 -9.48
C LEU A 11 16.12 -37.82 -9.53
N VAL A 12 16.54 -37.33 -10.69
CA VAL A 12 16.48 -35.91 -11.02
C VAL A 12 15.00 -35.55 -11.12
N LEU A 13 14.44 -35.00 -10.05
CA LEU A 13 13.14 -34.35 -10.08
C LEU A 13 13.24 -33.21 -11.10
N ALA A 14 12.61 -33.39 -12.26
CA ALA A 14 12.52 -32.35 -13.27
C ALA A 14 11.83 -31.13 -12.64
N ALA A 15 12.53 -29.99 -12.63
CA ALA A 15 11.96 -28.73 -12.17
C ALA A 15 10.67 -28.43 -12.94
N THR A 16 9.61 -28.07 -12.23
CA THR A 16 8.36 -27.71 -12.89
C THR A 16 8.56 -26.38 -13.65
N PRO A 17 7.82 -26.11 -14.75
CA PRO A 17 7.88 -24.82 -15.45
C PRO A 17 7.70 -23.61 -14.52
N THR A 18 6.96 -23.80 -13.43
CA THR A 18 6.75 -22.84 -12.35
C THR A 18 7.99 -22.61 -11.47
N ASP A 19 8.76 -23.65 -11.14
CA ASP A 19 10.02 -23.48 -10.39
C ASP A 19 11.10 -22.80 -11.24
N GLU A 20 11.14 -23.09 -12.55
CA GLU A 20 12.02 -22.39 -13.50
C GLU A 20 11.65 -20.89 -13.57
N ALA A 21 10.37 -20.56 -13.58
CA ALA A 21 9.91 -19.17 -13.60
C ALA A 21 10.33 -18.38 -12.35
N GLU A 22 10.25 -18.99 -11.18
CA GLU A 22 10.74 -18.38 -9.93
C GLU A 22 12.24 -18.16 -9.92
N GLY A 23 13.01 -19.16 -10.38
CA GLY A 23 14.46 -19.03 -10.53
C GLY A 23 14.80 -17.83 -11.41
N LEU A 24 14.13 -17.70 -12.55
CA LEU A 24 14.30 -16.59 -13.49
C LEU A 24 13.83 -15.24 -12.90
N ALA A 25 12.74 -15.20 -12.14
CA ALA A 25 12.26 -13.99 -11.49
C ALA A 25 13.22 -13.51 -10.39
N ALA A 26 13.69 -14.43 -9.54
CA ALA A 26 14.66 -14.13 -8.48
C ALA A 26 16.01 -13.69 -9.07
N GLU A 27 16.45 -14.32 -10.15
CA GLU A 27 17.66 -13.93 -10.87
C GLU A 27 17.53 -12.54 -11.51
N ALA A 28 16.39 -12.25 -12.12
CA ALA A 28 16.10 -10.92 -12.67
C ALA A 28 16.19 -9.83 -11.59
N VAL A 29 15.61 -10.05 -10.40
CA VAL A 29 15.70 -9.10 -9.28
C VAL A 29 17.16 -8.91 -8.83
N ARG A 30 17.95 -9.98 -8.72
CA ARG A 30 19.38 -9.89 -8.34
C ARG A 30 20.22 -9.14 -9.39
N MET A 31 19.92 -9.35 -10.67
CA MET A 31 20.66 -8.76 -11.79
C MET A 31 20.23 -7.34 -12.14
N ALA A 32 19.12 -6.85 -11.56
CA ALA A 32 18.46 -5.60 -11.87
C ALA A 32 19.42 -4.40 -11.97
N THR A 33 20.30 -4.26 -10.97
CA THR A 33 21.21 -3.11 -10.86
C THR A 33 22.40 -3.22 -11.81
N ALA A 34 22.91 -4.44 -12.05
CA ALA A 34 24.12 -4.66 -12.83
C ALA A 34 23.84 -4.79 -14.33
N ARG A 35 22.71 -5.40 -14.73
CA ARG A 35 22.37 -5.73 -16.12
C ARG A 35 20.87 -5.57 -16.39
N PRO A 36 20.35 -4.34 -16.44
CA PRO A 36 18.90 -4.07 -16.44
C PRO A 36 18.17 -4.64 -17.66
N GLN A 37 18.80 -4.65 -18.84
CA GLN A 37 18.17 -5.22 -20.05
C GLN A 37 18.09 -6.75 -20.00
N GLN A 38 19.11 -7.42 -19.47
CA GLN A 38 19.11 -8.88 -19.29
C GLN A 38 18.14 -9.29 -18.19
N ALA A 39 18.10 -8.54 -17.09
CA ALA A 39 17.14 -8.73 -16.01
C ALA A 39 15.69 -8.60 -16.52
N LEU A 40 15.40 -7.59 -17.36
CA LEU A 40 14.08 -7.48 -17.99
C LEU A 40 13.77 -8.69 -18.88
N ALA A 41 14.71 -9.16 -19.69
CA ALA A 41 14.51 -10.33 -20.54
C ALA A 41 14.22 -11.61 -19.71
N GLN A 42 14.92 -11.79 -18.58
CA GLN A 42 14.66 -12.89 -17.64
C GLN A 42 13.31 -12.76 -16.95
N ALA A 43 12.94 -11.56 -16.48
CA ALA A 43 11.61 -11.30 -15.91
C ALA A 43 10.49 -11.55 -16.93
N ARG A 44 10.70 -11.24 -18.21
CA ARG A 44 9.77 -11.58 -19.31
C ARG A 44 9.62 -13.08 -19.47
N LYS A 45 10.74 -13.81 -19.45
CA LYS A 45 10.74 -15.28 -19.56
C LYS A 45 10.00 -15.89 -18.36
N ALA A 46 10.26 -15.42 -17.14
CA ALA A 46 9.56 -15.83 -15.92
C ALA A 46 8.04 -15.59 -16.00
N LEU A 47 7.64 -14.39 -16.45
CA LEU A 47 6.22 -14.05 -16.61
C LEU A 47 5.56 -14.92 -17.70
N ALA A 48 6.25 -15.17 -18.82
CA ALA A 48 5.74 -16.02 -19.88
C ALA A 48 5.55 -17.48 -19.44
N LEU A 49 6.41 -17.98 -18.55
CA LEU A 49 6.31 -19.32 -17.97
C LEU A 49 5.21 -19.44 -16.90
N THR A 50 4.76 -18.32 -16.32
CA THR A 50 3.67 -18.26 -15.32
C THR A 50 2.34 -17.77 -15.89
N ALA A 51 2.30 -17.47 -17.19
CA ALA A 51 1.12 -16.95 -17.88
C ALA A 51 0.07 -18.05 -18.15
N GLU A 52 -0.50 -18.64 -17.10
CA GLU A 52 -1.78 -19.35 -17.17
C GLU A 52 -2.94 -18.34 -17.03
N PHE A 53 -3.15 -17.44 -18.01
CA PHE A 53 -4.30 -16.52 -18.04
C PHE A 53 -5.32 -16.85 -19.16
N GLU A 54 -6.59 -17.05 -18.81
CA GLU A 54 -7.69 -17.40 -19.72
C GLU A 54 -8.24 -16.12 -20.39
N PRO A 55 -8.73 -16.21 -21.64
CA PRO A 55 -9.63 -15.22 -22.18
C PRO A 55 -11.04 -15.75 -22.30
N THR A 56 -11.99 -14.86 -22.12
CA THR A 56 -12.60 -14.18 -23.27
C THR A 56 -13.61 -13.15 -22.77
N ALA A 57 -13.92 -12.18 -23.64
CA ALA A 57 -15.01 -11.22 -23.47
C ALA A 57 -15.14 -10.65 -22.03
N PHE A 58 -13.99 -10.28 -21.45
CA PHE A 58 -13.71 -9.54 -20.22
C PHE A 58 -14.34 -10.02 -18.89
N VAL A 59 -15.63 -10.37 -18.86
CA VAL A 59 -16.42 -10.57 -17.63
C VAL A 59 -17.67 -11.42 -17.91
N LYS A 60 -17.99 -11.82 -19.14
CA LYS A 60 -19.40 -12.14 -19.46
C LYS A 60 -19.98 -13.48 -19.01
N ALA A 61 -19.22 -14.42 -18.44
CA ALA A 61 -19.83 -15.63 -17.88
C ALA A 61 -18.93 -16.22 -16.79
N GLY A 62 -19.33 -16.09 -15.52
CA GLY A 62 -18.71 -16.85 -14.45
C GLY A 62 -18.78 -18.37 -14.72
N ARG A 63 -17.79 -19.09 -14.15
CA ARG A 63 -17.42 -20.53 -14.23
C ARG A 63 -16.22 -20.73 -15.17
N SER A 64 -15.07 -21.32 -14.81
CA SER A 64 -14.75 -22.40 -13.86
C SER A 64 -13.20 -22.43 -13.57
N PRO A 65 -12.58 -23.43 -12.88
CA PRO A 65 -11.68 -23.19 -11.75
C PRO A 65 -10.20 -23.46 -12.04
N CYS A 66 -9.32 -22.85 -11.24
CA CYS A 66 -7.98 -23.42 -11.01
C CYS A 66 -8.14 -24.86 -10.51
N ARG A 67 -7.87 -25.84 -11.37
CA ARG A 67 -8.05 -27.26 -11.05
C ARG A 67 -6.84 -27.83 -10.31
N ARG A 68 -6.51 -27.24 -9.15
CA ARG A 68 -5.96 -27.88 -7.92
C ARG A 68 -5.36 -26.79 -7.01
N PRO A 69 -5.65 -26.82 -5.69
CA PRO A 69 -5.01 -25.96 -4.72
C PRO A 69 -3.64 -26.54 -4.37
N ALA A 70 -2.61 -26.21 -5.15
CA ALA A 70 -1.25 -26.39 -4.68
C ALA A 70 -0.92 -25.22 -3.73
N PRO A 71 -0.53 -25.46 -2.47
CA PRO A 71 -0.06 -24.40 -1.59
C PRO A 71 1.17 -23.71 -2.21
N GLY A 72 1.09 -22.39 -2.45
CA GLY A 72 2.21 -21.57 -2.96
C GLY A 72 1.94 -20.74 -4.22
N CYS A 73 0.92 -21.04 -5.02
CA CYS A 73 0.69 -20.38 -6.32
C CYS A 73 0.47 -18.84 -6.28
N PRO A 74 -0.19 -18.23 -5.27
CA PRO A 74 -0.34 -16.76 -5.20
C PRO A 74 0.98 -16.02 -4.99
N GLY A 75 1.84 -16.50 -4.08
CA GLY A 75 3.14 -15.88 -3.79
C GLY A 75 4.12 -15.94 -4.97
N ARG A 76 4.10 -17.06 -5.71
CA ARG A 76 4.95 -17.28 -6.89
C ARG A 76 4.63 -16.31 -8.05
N ARG A 77 3.33 -16.06 -8.30
CA ARG A 77 2.88 -15.06 -9.28
C ARG A 77 3.13 -13.62 -8.82
N ALA A 78 3.00 -13.35 -7.52
CA ALA A 78 3.33 -12.04 -6.95
C ALA A 78 4.80 -11.66 -7.21
N LEU A 79 5.74 -12.61 -7.01
CA LEU A 79 7.16 -12.42 -7.27
C LEU A 79 7.47 -12.08 -8.74
N CYS A 80 6.83 -12.77 -9.69
CA CYS A 80 7.03 -12.49 -11.11
C CYS A 80 6.52 -11.10 -11.50
N HIS A 81 5.36 -10.70 -10.99
CA HIS A 81 4.83 -9.35 -11.19
C HIS A 81 5.69 -8.27 -10.53
N GLN A 82 6.21 -8.54 -9.33
CA GLN A 82 7.14 -7.65 -8.65
C GLN A 82 8.40 -7.43 -9.49
N ALA A 83 9.09 -8.51 -9.87
CA ALA A 83 10.34 -8.44 -10.63
C ALA A 83 10.16 -7.65 -11.93
N PHE A 84 9.09 -7.91 -12.67
CA PHE A 84 8.82 -7.21 -13.92
C PHE A 84 8.51 -5.72 -13.70
N GLY A 85 7.69 -5.40 -12.69
CA GLY A 85 7.38 -4.03 -12.34
C GLY A 85 8.59 -3.22 -11.88
N GLU A 86 9.48 -3.83 -11.10
CA GLU A 86 10.75 -3.21 -10.69
C GLU A 86 11.65 -2.90 -11.90
N MET A 87 11.72 -3.80 -12.90
CA MET A 87 12.54 -3.57 -14.09
C MET A 87 12.00 -2.44 -14.94
N LEU A 88 10.69 -2.35 -15.09
CA LEU A 88 10.03 -1.25 -15.80
C LEU A 88 10.28 0.09 -15.10
N LEU A 89 10.28 0.10 -13.77
CA LEU A 89 10.57 1.30 -12.99
C LEU A 89 12.01 1.78 -13.20
N GLN A 90 12.99 0.86 -13.23
CA GLN A 90 14.38 1.18 -13.56
C GLN A 90 14.56 1.76 -14.97
N GLN A 91 13.66 1.43 -15.89
CA GLN A 91 13.63 1.98 -17.25
C GLN A 91 12.85 3.30 -17.36
N GLY A 92 12.41 3.89 -16.23
CA GLY A 92 11.60 5.09 -16.20
C GLY A 92 10.15 4.90 -16.65
N GLN A 93 9.70 3.66 -16.89
CA GLN A 93 8.34 3.35 -17.33
C GLN A 93 7.39 3.22 -16.14
N ALA A 94 7.27 4.28 -15.35
CA ALA A 94 6.55 4.30 -14.08
C ALA A 94 5.07 3.90 -14.19
N ALA A 95 4.38 4.30 -15.28
CA ALA A 95 3.00 3.94 -15.53
C ALA A 95 2.81 2.42 -15.70
N ALA A 96 3.62 1.80 -16.56
CA ALA A 96 3.59 0.35 -16.78
C ALA A 96 4.02 -0.41 -15.51
N ALA A 97 5.07 0.04 -14.84
CA ALA A 97 5.54 -0.53 -13.58
C ALA A 97 4.44 -0.60 -12.51
N SER A 98 3.69 0.49 -12.35
CA SER A 98 2.62 0.55 -11.33
C SER A 98 1.52 -0.50 -11.54
N ARG A 99 1.24 -0.91 -12.79
CA ARG A 99 0.24 -1.95 -13.09
C ARG A 99 0.69 -3.32 -12.59
N TYR A 100 1.94 -3.68 -12.86
CA TYR A 100 2.50 -4.96 -12.41
C TYR A 100 2.67 -5.00 -10.89
N LEU A 101 3.12 -3.90 -10.29
CA LEU A 101 3.33 -3.84 -8.84
C LEU A 101 2.01 -3.86 -8.07
N ARG A 102 0.91 -3.26 -8.59
CA ARG A 102 -0.44 -3.44 -8.01
C ARG A 102 -0.86 -4.90 -7.98
N ARG A 103 -0.63 -5.66 -9.06
CA ARG A 103 -0.92 -7.09 -9.09
C ARG A 103 -0.10 -7.85 -8.05
N ALA A 104 1.19 -7.51 -7.91
CA ALA A 104 2.05 -8.13 -6.91
C ALA A 104 1.52 -7.90 -5.49
N VAL A 105 1.23 -6.64 -5.13
CA VAL A 105 0.68 -6.27 -3.80
C VAL A 105 -0.66 -6.95 -3.53
N LEU A 106 -1.51 -7.08 -4.54
CA LEU A 106 -2.83 -7.70 -4.40
C LEU A 106 -2.77 -9.22 -4.22
N LEU A 107 -1.83 -9.90 -4.88
CA LEU A 107 -1.62 -11.34 -4.76
C LEU A 107 -0.84 -11.73 -3.49
N GLY A 108 0.01 -10.83 -2.99
CA GLY A 108 0.79 -10.98 -1.78
C GLY A 108 1.18 -9.61 -1.25
N PRO A 109 0.58 -9.13 -0.13
CA PRO A 109 0.86 -7.81 0.42
C PRO A 109 2.20 -7.80 1.18
N ASP A 110 3.29 -8.00 0.45
CA ASP A 110 4.65 -7.91 0.97
C ASP A 110 5.17 -6.47 0.90
N LEU A 111 6.16 -6.15 1.74
CA LEU A 111 6.74 -4.81 1.80
C LEU A 111 7.45 -4.44 0.50
N ALA A 112 8.23 -5.35 -0.10
CA ALA A 112 8.99 -5.08 -1.32
C ALA A 112 8.14 -4.60 -2.52
N PRO A 113 7.08 -5.32 -2.97
CA PRO A 113 6.23 -4.85 -4.05
C PRO A 113 5.47 -3.57 -3.66
N THR A 114 5.18 -3.37 -2.37
CA THR A 114 4.55 -2.15 -1.85
C THR A 114 5.45 -0.92 -2.01
N LEU A 115 6.73 -1.02 -1.63
CA LEU A 115 7.71 0.07 -1.82
C LEU A 115 7.94 0.35 -3.31
N GLY A 116 8.03 -0.71 -4.13
CA GLY A 116 8.12 -0.57 -5.59
C GLY A 116 6.93 0.20 -6.16
N LEU A 117 5.71 -0.16 -5.76
CA LEU A 117 4.49 0.51 -6.22
C LEU A 117 4.48 1.99 -5.81
N ALA A 118 4.86 2.29 -4.57
CA ALA A 118 4.96 3.68 -4.09
C ALA A 118 5.95 4.50 -4.93
N ARG A 119 7.14 3.96 -5.23
CA ARG A 119 8.11 4.60 -6.14
C ARG A 119 7.52 4.86 -7.52
N ALA A 120 6.81 3.88 -8.09
CA ALA A 120 6.15 4.03 -9.39
C ALA A 120 5.04 5.10 -9.40
N LEU A 121 4.33 5.27 -8.28
CA LEU A 121 3.30 6.30 -8.14
C LEU A 121 3.90 7.70 -7.93
N LEU A 122 4.98 7.80 -7.17
CA LEU A 122 5.73 9.04 -6.99
C LEU A 122 6.30 9.55 -8.32
N ALA A 123 6.89 8.66 -9.12
CA ALA A 123 7.39 8.99 -10.44
C ALA A 123 6.28 9.44 -11.42
N GLN A 124 5.01 9.11 -11.15
CA GLN A 124 3.84 9.60 -11.89
C GLN A 124 3.25 10.90 -11.30
N GLY A 125 3.85 11.46 -10.23
CA GLY A 125 3.29 12.59 -9.49
C GLY A 125 2.05 12.26 -8.65
N LYS A 126 1.73 10.97 -8.47
CA LYS A 126 0.55 10.49 -7.73
C LYS A 126 0.86 10.34 -6.23
N GLY A 127 1.31 11.42 -5.59
CA GLY A 127 1.76 11.43 -4.19
C GLY A 127 0.73 10.91 -3.20
N ARG A 128 -0.55 11.29 -3.36
CA ARG A 128 -1.63 10.84 -2.46
C ARG A 128 -1.86 9.33 -2.53
N ALA A 129 -1.88 8.78 -3.74
CA ALA A 129 -2.04 7.33 -3.93
C ALA A 129 -0.84 6.55 -3.40
N ALA A 130 0.38 7.10 -3.52
CA ALA A 130 1.58 6.50 -2.94
C ALA A 130 1.46 6.44 -1.41
N LEU A 131 1.02 7.53 -0.78
CA LEU A 131 0.84 7.60 0.67
C LEU A 131 -0.22 6.60 1.16
N ASP A 132 -1.38 6.52 0.50
CA ASP A 132 -2.45 5.59 0.88
C ASP A 132 -1.98 4.12 0.91
N ILE A 133 -1.04 3.76 0.03
CA ILE A 133 -0.43 2.43 -0.03
C ILE A 133 0.63 2.25 1.06
N LEU A 134 1.48 3.24 1.31
CA LEU A 134 2.52 3.19 2.34
C LEU A 134 1.92 3.15 3.75
N GLU A 135 0.87 3.93 4.01
CA GLU A 135 0.12 3.89 5.28
C GLU A 135 -0.42 2.48 5.56
N ARG A 136 -0.73 1.70 4.52
CA ARG A 136 -1.15 0.31 4.73
C ARG A 136 -0.01 -0.59 5.20
N ALA A 137 1.19 -0.37 4.66
CA ALA A 137 2.39 -1.11 5.00
C ALA A 137 2.82 -0.89 6.46
N TYR A 138 2.67 0.34 6.98
CA TYR A 138 2.93 0.63 8.40
C TYR A 138 2.09 -0.20 9.36
N GLY A 139 0.95 -0.71 8.91
CA GLY A 139 0.06 -1.48 9.76
C GLY A 139 -0.04 -2.96 9.43
N THR A 140 0.64 -3.49 8.42
CA THR A 140 0.62 -4.94 8.08
C THR A 140 1.80 -5.71 8.65
N GLY A 141 2.76 -5.06 9.32
CA GLY A 141 3.94 -5.71 9.86
C GLY A 141 4.30 -5.24 11.26
N SER A 142 4.19 -6.18 12.21
CA SER A 142 4.88 -6.19 13.51
C SER A 142 4.38 -5.23 14.60
N ALA A 143 3.57 -5.78 15.52
CA ALA A 143 3.42 -5.29 16.90
C ALA A 143 4.72 -5.41 17.74
N ARG A 144 5.88 -5.37 17.10
CA ARG A 144 7.19 -5.29 17.71
C ARG A 144 7.96 -4.17 17.01
N PRO A 145 8.50 -3.18 17.74
CA PRO A 145 9.43 -2.23 17.15
C PRO A 145 10.53 -3.04 16.44
N PRO A 146 10.92 -2.72 15.20
CA PRO A 146 12.11 -3.32 14.63
C PRO A 146 13.29 -2.95 15.53
N ASP A 147 13.90 -3.94 16.16
CA ASP A 147 15.34 -3.90 16.45
C ASP A 147 16.06 -3.54 15.14
N PRO A 148 17.18 -2.81 15.20
CA PRO A 148 17.54 -1.54 14.50
C PRO A 148 16.81 -1.19 13.17
N PRO A 149 16.97 0.04 12.61
CA PRO A 149 16.36 0.36 11.32
C PRO A 149 16.89 -0.61 10.25
N SER A 150 16.06 -1.58 9.85
CA SER A 150 16.32 -2.37 8.66
C SER A 150 16.37 -1.41 7.46
N ALA A 151 17.20 -1.71 6.46
CA ALA A 151 17.31 -0.88 5.27
C ALA A 151 15.92 -0.58 4.66
N MET A 152 15.03 -1.57 4.63
CA MET A 152 13.65 -1.40 4.15
C MET A 152 12.77 -0.52 5.05
N GLY A 153 12.98 -0.53 6.37
CA GLY A 153 12.28 0.37 7.29
C GLY A 153 12.68 1.83 7.07
N SER A 154 13.97 2.09 6.85
CA SER A 154 14.44 3.44 6.50
C SER A 154 13.97 3.90 5.12
N GLU A 155 13.90 3.00 4.12
CA GLU A 155 13.33 3.30 2.80
C GLU A 155 11.83 3.64 2.90
N LEU A 156 11.06 2.88 3.68
CA LEU A 156 9.64 3.14 3.92
C LEU A 156 9.41 4.56 4.47
N VAL A 157 10.18 4.96 5.50
CA VAL A 157 10.10 6.30 6.10
C VAL A 157 10.47 7.39 5.08
N ALA A 158 11.53 7.18 4.30
CA ALA A 158 11.95 8.12 3.26
C ALA A 158 10.87 8.29 2.17
N LEU A 159 10.23 7.20 1.74
CA LEU A 159 9.16 7.23 0.74
C LEU A 159 7.90 7.91 1.26
N VAL A 160 7.57 7.80 2.56
CA VAL A 160 6.47 8.58 3.15
C VAL A 160 6.77 10.07 3.11
N GLY A 161 8.00 10.48 3.44
CA GLY A 161 8.41 11.88 3.30
C GLY A 161 8.21 12.39 1.87
N GLN A 162 8.70 11.65 0.86
CA GLN A 162 8.52 12.03 -0.55
C GLN A 162 7.05 12.05 -0.97
N ALA A 163 6.24 11.09 -0.50
CA ALA A 163 4.82 11.02 -0.82
C ALA A 163 4.03 12.16 -0.19
N ALA A 164 4.37 12.56 1.04
CA ALA A 164 3.78 13.70 1.72
C ALA A 164 4.11 15.03 1.00
N ASP A 165 5.35 15.20 0.53
CA ASP A 165 5.76 16.35 -0.29
C ASP A 165 4.97 16.40 -1.61
N ALA A 166 4.97 15.29 -2.36
CA ALA A 166 4.23 15.20 -3.62
C ALA A 166 2.71 15.40 -3.43
N ALA A 167 2.16 14.98 -2.29
CA ALA A 167 0.77 15.20 -1.91
C ALA A 167 0.50 16.59 -1.29
N ARG A 168 1.54 17.40 -1.05
CA ARG A 168 1.49 18.72 -0.41
C ARG A 168 0.80 18.67 0.95
N LEU A 169 1.23 17.74 1.81
CA LEU A 169 0.72 17.58 3.16
C LEU A 169 1.56 18.35 4.19
N PRO A 170 0.98 18.73 5.35
CA PRO A 170 1.67 19.53 6.35
C PRO A 170 2.81 18.78 7.03
N SER A 171 2.66 17.50 7.38
CA SER A 171 3.72 16.74 8.05
C SER A 171 3.63 15.27 7.68
N ALA A 172 4.78 14.67 7.36
CA ALA A 172 4.88 13.24 7.07
C ALA A 172 4.73 12.42 8.36
N GLN A 173 5.33 12.89 9.46
CA GLN A 173 5.18 12.24 10.77
C GLN A 173 3.74 12.23 11.26
N ALA A 174 2.96 13.29 11.02
CA ALA A 174 1.55 13.32 11.38
C ALA A 174 0.72 12.24 10.66
N GLU A 175 1.05 11.92 9.41
CA GLU A 175 0.40 10.82 8.65
C GLU A 175 0.81 9.44 9.17
N ILE A 176 2.06 9.26 9.58
CA ILE A 176 2.52 8.04 10.27
C ILE A 176 1.75 7.84 11.58
N ASP A 177 1.65 8.90 12.39
CA ASP A 177 0.91 8.88 13.67
C ASP A 177 -0.57 8.52 13.43
N ARG A 178 -1.20 9.12 12.40
CA ARG A 178 -2.58 8.83 11.99
C ARG A 178 -2.78 7.37 11.57
N ALA A 179 -1.89 6.84 10.73
CA ALA A 179 -1.98 5.47 10.24
C ALA A 179 -1.82 4.45 11.38
N ARG A 180 -0.88 4.69 12.31
CA ARG A 180 -0.66 3.83 13.48
C ARG A 180 -1.85 3.86 14.45
N LEU A 181 -2.41 5.04 14.73
CA LEU A 181 -3.58 5.18 15.61
C LEU A 181 -4.82 4.45 15.06
N GLY A 182 -5.05 4.55 13.74
CA GLY A 182 -6.18 3.88 13.10
C GLY A 182 -6.14 2.35 13.16
N ARG A 183 -5.02 1.74 13.57
CA ARG A 183 -4.85 0.27 13.66
C ARG A 183 -4.68 -0.25 15.08
N LEU A 184 -4.82 0.62 16.09
CA LEU A 184 -4.76 0.15 17.47
C LEU A 184 -5.85 -0.91 17.72
N PRO A 185 -5.53 -2.03 18.38
CA PRO A 185 -6.46 -3.15 18.57
C PRO A 185 -7.64 -2.80 19.49
N SER A 186 -7.52 -1.75 20.28
CA SER A 186 -8.54 -1.26 21.22
C SER A 186 -9.63 -0.39 20.56
N GLY A 187 -9.83 -0.55 19.25
CA GLY A 187 -10.73 0.27 18.44
C GLY A 187 -10.01 1.48 17.83
N ALA A 188 -10.58 2.03 16.75
CA ALA A 188 -10.02 3.21 16.11
C ALA A 188 -10.08 4.41 17.07
N VAL A 189 -8.93 4.82 17.59
CA VAL A 189 -8.81 6.06 18.36
C VAL A 189 -9.02 7.23 17.39
N PRO A 190 -10.03 8.09 17.60
CA PRO A 190 -10.29 9.22 16.71
C PRO A 190 -9.07 10.15 16.61
N TYR A 191 -8.48 10.22 15.42
CA TYR A 191 -7.41 11.15 15.11
C TYR A 191 -7.98 12.56 14.94
N ARG A 192 -7.27 13.56 15.47
CA ARG A 192 -7.58 14.97 15.34
C ARG A 192 -6.47 15.69 14.59
N ASP A 193 -6.84 16.24 13.44
CA ASP A 193 -5.98 17.10 12.65
C ASP A 193 -5.75 18.45 13.34
N GLY A 194 -4.52 18.94 13.24
CA GLY A 194 -4.17 20.31 13.61
C GLY A 194 -4.25 21.32 12.46
N PRO A 195 -3.81 22.57 12.71
CA PRO A 195 -3.21 23.03 13.95
C PRO A 195 -4.27 23.22 15.04
N LEU A 196 -3.96 22.80 16.27
CA LEU A 196 -4.78 23.13 17.43
C LEU A 196 -4.62 24.61 17.77
N THR A 197 -5.64 25.39 17.46
CA THR A 197 -5.67 26.83 17.79
C THR A 197 -6.32 27.06 19.15
N LEU A 198 -5.58 27.70 20.06
CA LEU A 198 -6.08 28.10 21.37
C LEU A 198 -6.37 29.61 21.39
N PRO A 199 -7.44 30.06 22.06
CA PRO A 199 -7.79 31.48 22.11
C PRO A 199 -6.74 32.29 22.91
N ALA A 200 -6.73 33.61 22.67
CA ALA A 200 -5.91 34.52 23.47
C ALA A 200 -6.34 34.49 24.95
N GLY A 201 -5.36 34.51 25.86
CA GLY A 201 -5.61 34.46 27.31
C GLY A 201 -5.64 33.07 27.93
N VAL A 202 -5.42 32.01 27.14
CA VAL A 202 -5.21 30.66 27.69
C VAL A 202 -3.91 30.61 28.48
N ARG A 203 -3.99 30.11 29.71
CA ARG A 203 -2.88 30.04 30.65
C ARG A 203 -2.97 28.77 31.50
N LEU A 204 -1.89 28.44 32.19
CA LEU A 204 -1.86 27.40 33.20
C LEU A 204 -2.07 28.01 34.59
N SER A 205 -2.60 27.24 35.53
CA SER A 205 -2.68 27.63 36.93
C SER A 205 -1.31 27.95 37.54
N THR A 206 -0.24 27.36 37.01
CA THR A 206 1.14 27.50 37.47
C THR A 206 1.98 28.41 36.59
N ASN A 207 1.52 28.77 35.38
CA ASN A 207 2.26 29.59 34.42
C ASN A 207 1.33 30.53 33.65
N PRO A 208 1.61 31.84 33.62
CA PRO A 208 0.78 32.81 32.89
C PRO A 208 0.72 32.58 31.37
N VAL A 209 1.65 31.82 30.79
CA VAL A 209 1.70 31.53 29.35
C VAL A 209 1.61 30.03 29.13
N PHE A 210 0.69 29.61 28.25
CA PHE A 210 0.60 28.23 27.79
C PHE A 210 1.09 28.11 26.34
N ARG A 211 2.09 27.26 26.13
CA ARG A 211 2.66 26.94 24.80
C ARG A 211 2.67 25.44 24.59
N LEU A 212 2.24 24.98 23.42
CA LEU A 212 2.17 23.54 23.13
C LEU A 212 3.56 22.94 23.00
N GLU A 213 4.53 23.72 22.52
CA GLU A 213 5.92 23.33 22.27
C GLU A 213 6.76 23.12 23.54
N ASP A 214 6.29 23.54 24.72
CA ASP A 214 7.01 23.36 25.99
C ASP A 214 7.16 21.88 26.39
N ALA A 215 6.37 20.99 25.77
CA ALA A 215 6.44 19.55 25.98
C ALA A 215 6.20 18.81 24.65
N PRO A 216 6.87 17.67 24.39
CA PRO A 216 6.70 16.92 23.14
C PRO A 216 5.28 16.36 22.98
N ILE A 217 4.65 16.00 24.10
CA ILE A 217 3.28 15.51 24.17
C ILE A 217 2.57 16.19 25.34
N ASN A 218 1.40 16.74 25.07
CA ASN A 218 0.49 17.30 26.05
C ASN A 218 -0.75 16.42 26.16
N LEU A 219 -1.15 16.08 27.38
CA LEU A 219 -2.38 15.33 27.65
C LEU A 219 -3.35 16.25 28.39
N ILE A 220 -4.40 16.70 27.73
CA ILE A 220 -5.43 17.57 28.30
C ILE A 220 -6.60 16.69 28.72
N TYR A 221 -6.85 16.55 30.02
CA TYR A 221 -7.96 15.77 30.57
C TYR A 221 -9.11 16.69 30.98
N GLU A 222 -10.29 16.50 30.39
CA GLU A 222 -11.52 17.19 30.81
C GLU A 222 -12.17 16.47 31.98
N ALA A 223 -12.19 17.14 33.14
CA ALA A 223 -12.81 16.64 34.35
C ALA A 223 -14.33 16.88 34.35
N GLU A 224 -15.10 15.92 34.86
CA GLU A 224 -16.55 16.03 35.06
C GLU A 224 -16.92 17.04 36.16
N VAL A 225 -17.99 17.84 36.01
CA VAL A 225 -18.48 18.81 37.03
C VAL A 225 -18.47 18.24 38.45
N SER A 226 -19.02 17.04 38.62
CA SER A 226 -19.27 16.46 39.95
C SER A 226 -18.03 15.77 40.53
N CYS A 227 -17.00 15.58 39.70
CA CYS A 227 -15.80 14.79 39.96
C CYS A 227 -16.00 13.43 40.64
N LYS A 228 -17.23 12.86 40.58
CA LYS A 228 -17.58 11.60 41.25
C LYS A 228 -16.67 10.44 40.80
N SER A 229 -16.24 10.50 39.55
CA SER A 229 -15.42 9.49 38.89
C SER A 229 -14.00 9.96 38.59
N CYS A 230 -13.66 11.22 38.91
CA CYS A 230 -12.34 11.78 38.66
C CYS A 230 -11.23 11.01 39.38
N SER A 231 -11.45 10.55 40.60
CA SER A 231 -10.41 9.84 41.36
C SER A 231 -9.93 8.57 40.63
N ILE A 232 -10.85 7.84 39.99
CA ILE A 232 -10.54 6.66 39.18
C ILE A 232 -9.78 7.07 37.92
N ASP A 233 -10.26 8.11 37.23
CA ASP A 233 -9.64 8.60 35.99
C ASP A 233 -8.23 9.15 36.26
N LEU A 234 -8.04 9.97 37.29
CA LEU A 234 -6.76 10.56 37.68
C LEU A 234 -5.75 9.50 38.12
N GLU A 235 -6.15 8.47 38.87
CA GLU A 235 -5.26 7.35 39.20
C GLU A 235 -4.89 6.53 37.95
N ALA A 236 -5.82 6.33 37.02
CA ALA A 236 -5.50 5.69 35.74
C ALA A 236 -4.49 6.53 34.94
N LEU A 237 -4.67 7.84 34.85
CA LEU A 237 -3.71 8.75 34.21
C LEU A 237 -2.34 8.70 34.90
N LYS A 238 -2.29 8.68 36.23
CA LYS A 238 -1.03 8.60 36.99
C LYS A 238 -0.24 7.33 36.67
N ARG A 239 -0.95 6.22 36.52
CA ARG A 239 -0.37 4.90 36.28
C ARG A 239 0.08 4.72 34.84
N ASP A 240 -0.74 5.17 33.89
CA ASP A 240 -0.61 4.81 32.48
C ASP A 240 0.13 5.88 31.65
N VAL A 241 0.31 7.10 32.17
CA VAL A 241 0.98 8.21 31.47
C VAL A 241 2.49 8.26 31.79
N PRO A 242 3.37 8.19 30.77
CA PRO A 242 4.81 8.34 30.94
C PRO A 242 5.23 9.73 31.46
N ARG A 243 6.38 9.80 32.15
CA ARG A 243 6.89 11.06 32.74
C ARG A 243 7.23 12.16 31.73
N ASN A 244 7.48 11.81 30.47
CA ASN A 244 7.78 12.77 29.39
C ASN A 244 6.53 13.39 28.77
N VAL A 245 5.33 13.02 29.24
CA VAL A 245 4.05 13.60 28.81
C VAL A 245 3.61 14.63 29.84
N ARG A 246 3.31 15.85 29.39
CA ARG A 246 2.77 16.90 30.26
C ARG A 246 1.27 16.71 30.42
N VAL A 247 0.84 16.25 31.59
CA VAL A 247 -0.58 16.12 31.94
C VAL A 247 -1.13 17.46 32.41
N ILE A 248 -2.27 17.86 31.88
CA ILE A 248 -2.94 19.14 32.13
C ILE A 248 -4.41 18.84 32.40
N ALA A 249 -4.93 19.30 33.54
CA ALA A 249 -6.34 19.16 33.86
C ALA A 249 -7.14 20.34 33.27
N LEU A 250 -8.30 20.07 32.71
CA LEU A 250 -9.21 21.06 32.14
C LEU A 250 -10.54 21.01 32.92
N PRO A 251 -10.97 22.11 33.54
CA PRO A 251 -12.28 22.17 34.17
C PRO A 251 -13.37 22.33 33.10
N GLU A 252 -14.53 21.73 33.33
CA GLU A 252 -15.70 21.86 32.44
C GLU A 252 -16.20 23.31 32.32
N ALA A 253 -16.03 24.10 33.38
CA ALA A 253 -16.39 25.52 33.43
C ALA A 253 -15.33 26.36 34.15
N GLU A 254 -15.20 27.63 33.75
CA GLU A 254 -14.18 28.56 34.25
C GLU A 254 -14.31 28.82 35.76
N ASP A 255 -15.53 28.88 36.29
CA ASP A 255 -15.83 29.09 37.72
C ASP A 255 -15.54 27.86 38.59
N ARG A 256 -15.13 26.74 37.99
CA ARG A 256 -14.91 25.45 38.66
C ARG A 256 -13.45 25.02 38.75
N ASP A 257 -12.52 25.90 38.39
CA ASP A 257 -11.10 25.61 38.51
C ASP A 257 -10.66 25.40 39.97
N ALA A 258 -11.20 26.17 40.91
CA ALA A 258 -10.86 26.06 42.34
C ALA A 258 -11.18 24.68 42.92
N ALA A 259 -12.35 24.11 42.57
CA ALA A 259 -12.77 22.79 43.01
C ALA A 259 -11.84 21.70 42.44
N LEU A 260 -11.51 21.79 41.15
CA LEU A 260 -10.60 20.85 40.50
C LEU A 260 -9.19 20.90 41.11
N ARG A 261 -8.66 22.10 41.39
CA ARG A 261 -7.37 22.27 42.08
C ARG A 261 -7.38 21.65 43.47
N GLN A 262 -8.48 21.79 44.22
CA GLN A 262 -8.61 21.16 45.53
C GLN A 262 -8.56 19.63 45.43
N VAL A 263 -9.23 19.04 44.44
CA VAL A 263 -9.15 17.59 44.17
C VAL A 263 -7.72 17.17 43.83
N LEU A 264 -7.06 17.87 42.91
CA LEU A 264 -5.67 17.57 42.54
C LEU A 264 -4.73 17.67 43.76
N SER A 265 -4.90 18.68 44.61
CA SER A 265 -4.14 18.84 45.84
C SER A 265 -4.40 17.72 46.86
N LEU A 266 -5.66 17.28 47.01
CA LEU A 266 -6.04 16.22 47.94
C LEU A 266 -5.35 14.90 47.58
N TYR A 267 -5.29 14.57 46.29
CA TYR A 267 -4.66 13.36 45.78
C TYR A 267 -3.16 13.55 45.42
N ARG A 268 -2.58 14.71 45.72
CA ARG A 268 -1.17 15.06 45.51
C ARG A 268 -0.73 14.93 44.04
N PHE A 269 -1.56 15.41 43.12
CA PHE A 269 -1.23 15.57 41.72
C PHE A 269 -0.64 16.95 41.47
N GLU A 270 0.57 17.02 40.89
CA GLU A 270 1.26 18.27 40.53
C GLU A 270 0.84 18.81 39.15
N TRP A 271 -0.30 18.36 38.63
CA TRP A 271 -0.74 18.71 37.27
C TRP A 271 -1.33 20.12 37.22
N PRO A 272 -0.89 20.98 36.29
CA PRO A 272 -1.47 22.30 36.12
C PRO A 272 -2.91 22.20 35.59
N VAL A 273 -3.70 23.24 35.87
CA VAL A 273 -5.06 23.41 35.36
C VAL A 273 -5.01 24.39 34.18
N LEU A 274 -5.60 24.01 33.04
CA LEU A 274 -5.74 24.88 31.87
C LEU A 274 -6.92 25.84 32.08
N LEU A 275 -6.64 27.14 32.01
CA LEU A 275 -7.61 28.20 32.25
C LEU A 275 -7.85 28.98 30.96
N GLY A 276 -9.11 29.24 30.66
CA GLY A 276 -9.53 30.04 29.50
C GLY A 276 -11.03 29.93 29.27
N LYS A 277 -11.61 30.97 28.67
CA LYS A 277 -13.06 31.05 28.43
C LYS A 277 -13.50 30.02 27.39
N GLY A 278 -14.47 29.18 27.76
CA GLY A 278 -15.13 28.24 26.84
C GLY A 278 -14.23 27.15 26.26
N LEU A 279 -13.13 26.80 26.94
CA LEU A 279 -12.14 25.84 26.45
C LEU A 279 -12.69 24.45 26.12
N PRO A 280 -13.50 23.79 26.97
CA PRO A 280 -14.03 22.47 26.65
C PRO A 280 -14.85 22.43 25.36
N ALA A 281 -15.74 23.41 25.18
CA ALA A 281 -16.56 23.55 23.98
C ALA A 281 -15.70 23.83 22.73
N LEU A 282 -14.65 24.67 22.85
CA LEU A 282 -13.73 24.96 21.75
C LEU A 282 -12.87 23.75 21.37
N LEU A 283 -12.45 22.98 22.37
CA LEU A 283 -11.75 21.73 22.18
C LEU A 283 -12.68 20.60 21.74
N LYS A 284 -14.01 20.79 21.74
CA LYS A 284 -15.01 19.75 21.41
C LYS A 284 -14.76 18.47 22.21
N LEU A 285 -14.38 18.64 23.48
CA LEU A 285 -14.18 17.52 24.38
C LEU A 285 -15.49 17.25 25.13
N GLU A 286 -15.72 15.98 25.43
CA GLU A 286 -16.79 15.57 26.31
C GLU A 286 -16.24 15.40 27.73
N PRO A 287 -17.07 15.56 28.78
CA PRO A 287 -16.65 15.26 30.13
C PRO A 287 -16.05 13.85 30.23
N ARG A 288 -14.96 13.73 30.99
CA ARG A 288 -14.18 12.49 31.13
C ARG A 288 -13.54 12.01 29.82
N SER A 289 -13.02 12.95 29.04
CA SER A 289 -12.20 12.65 27.88
C SER A 289 -10.78 13.20 28.05
N ALA A 290 -9.83 12.60 27.36
CA ALA A 290 -8.45 13.03 27.30
C ALA A 290 -8.07 13.31 25.85
N LEU A 291 -7.61 14.54 25.59
CA LEU A 291 -7.02 14.94 24.32
C LEU A 291 -5.50 14.82 24.43
N ILE A 292 -4.93 13.89 23.66
CA ILE A 292 -3.50 13.88 23.39
C ILE A 292 -3.22 14.92 22.30
N VAL A 293 -2.24 15.78 22.52
CA VAL A 293 -1.74 16.77 21.57
C VAL A 293 -0.24 16.57 21.40
N ALA A 294 0.19 16.28 20.19
CA ALA A 294 1.58 16.07 19.80
C ALA A 294 1.96 16.99 18.63
N ARG A 295 3.25 17.02 18.28
CA ARG A 295 3.79 17.75 17.12
C ARG A 295 3.36 19.23 17.13
N ASP A 296 3.60 19.94 18.24
CA ASP A 296 3.23 21.35 18.41
C ASP A 296 1.74 21.66 18.11
N GLY A 297 0.84 20.69 18.26
CA GLY A 297 -0.59 20.86 17.96
C GLY A 297 -1.03 20.41 16.58
N TRP A 298 -0.15 19.82 15.76
CA TRP A 298 -0.48 19.34 14.42
C TRP A 298 -1.11 17.94 14.40
N ALA A 299 -0.94 17.18 15.47
CA ALA A 299 -1.50 15.84 15.60
C ALA A 299 -2.15 15.67 16.97
N GLY A 300 -3.31 15.04 17.02
CA GLY A 300 -3.96 14.72 18.28
C GLY A 300 -4.86 13.50 18.23
N ALA A 301 -5.29 13.07 19.40
CA ALA A 301 -6.21 11.95 19.56
C ALA A 301 -7.13 12.19 20.76
N VAL A 302 -8.41 11.85 20.62
CA VAL A 302 -9.37 11.96 21.72
C VAL A 302 -9.72 10.58 22.23
N LEU A 303 -9.57 10.36 23.53
CA LEU A 303 -9.94 9.12 24.21
C LEU A 303 -10.98 9.41 25.28
N LYS A 304 -11.97 8.53 25.42
CA LYS A 304 -12.99 8.63 26.47
C LYS A 304 -12.64 7.68 27.62
N ALA A 305 -12.93 8.09 28.85
CA ALA A 305 -12.84 7.19 29.99
C ALA A 305 -13.88 6.05 29.89
N PRO A 306 -13.58 4.83 30.38
CA PRO A 306 -12.32 4.42 30.99
C PRO A 306 -11.21 4.25 29.95
N PHE A 307 -10.02 4.81 30.23
CA PHE A 307 -8.93 4.91 29.25
C PHE A 307 -8.27 3.56 28.90
N GLY A 308 -8.05 2.71 29.91
CA GLY A 308 -7.47 1.38 29.75
C GLY A 308 -6.16 1.35 28.95
N ALA A 309 -5.92 0.24 28.25
CA ALA A 309 -4.73 0.06 27.42
C ALA A 309 -4.66 1.03 26.22
N SER A 310 -5.79 1.63 25.81
CA SER A 310 -5.86 2.54 24.66
C SER A 310 -5.02 3.80 24.86
N LEU A 311 -4.98 4.35 26.07
CA LEU A 311 -4.20 5.56 26.36
C LEU A 311 -2.70 5.29 26.27
N ALA A 312 -2.21 4.23 26.92
CA ALA A 312 -0.81 3.84 26.85
C ALA A 312 -0.39 3.53 25.41
N ALA A 313 -1.24 2.86 24.63
CA ALA A 313 -0.99 2.56 23.23
C ALA A 313 -0.92 3.84 22.37
N ALA A 314 -1.87 4.77 22.53
CA ALA A 314 -1.89 6.03 21.79
C ALA A 314 -0.69 6.93 22.14
N LEU A 315 -0.33 7.02 23.43
CA LEU A 315 0.88 7.73 23.87
C LEU A 315 2.16 7.09 23.30
N GLY A 316 2.21 5.75 23.23
CA GLY A 316 3.31 5.02 22.60
C GLY A 316 3.45 5.27 21.10
N VAL A 317 2.35 5.56 20.39
CA VAL A 317 2.39 6.00 18.99
C VAL A 317 3.01 7.39 18.88
N PHE A 318 2.49 8.37 19.64
CA PHE A 318 2.97 9.75 19.57
C PHE A 318 4.39 9.96 20.12
N ALA A 319 4.87 9.05 20.98
CA ALA A 319 6.23 9.08 21.49
C ALA A 319 7.28 8.72 20.42
N GLN A 320 6.90 8.05 19.33
CA GLN A 320 7.80 7.73 18.23
C GLN A 320 8.13 8.99 17.42
N ASN A 321 9.31 9.06 16.81
CA ASN A 321 9.71 10.21 16.01
C ASN A 321 10.55 9.74 14.83
N ASP A 322 9.90 9.07 13.88
CA ASP A 322 10.54 8.46 12.70
C ASP A 322 11.10 9.52 11.76
N ILE A 323 10.37 10.63 11.63
CA ILE A 323 10.76 11.80 10.85
C ILE A 323 10.80 13.00 11.82
N PRO A 324 11.95 13.69 11.99
CA PRO A 324 12.08 14.81 12.92
C PRO A 324 11.34 16.06 12.39
N GLU A 325 10.02 16.00 12.37
CA GLU A 325 9.11 17.03 11.92
C GLU A 325 8.09 17.32 13.02
N THR A 326 8.02 18.60 13.43
CA THR A 326 7.03 19.06 14.42
C THR A 326 6.07 20.10 13.85
N ARG A 327 6.32 20.61 12.64
CA ARG A 327 5.64 21.76 12.03
C ARG A 327 5.47 21.58 10.52
N PRO A 328 4.66 22.42 9.86
CA PRO A 328 4.40 22.25 8.45
C PRO A 328 5.68 22.30 7.63
N ARG A 329 5.81 21.34 6.70
CA ARG A 329 6.91 21.26 5.76
C ARG A 329 6.91 22.48 4.83
N ALA A 330 8.09 22.88 4.37
CA ALA A 330 8.24 24.08 3.53
C ALA A 330 7.40 24.02 2.24
N GLU A 331 7.19 22.83 1.70
CA GLU A 331 6.41 22.59 0.47
C GLU A 331 4.89 22.55 0.71
N TRP A 332 4.43 22.67 1.95
CA TRP A 332 3.01 22.66 2.27
C TRP A 332 2.29 23.90 1.71
N ASN A 333 1.22 23.66 0.96
CA ASN A 333 0.46 24.71 0.25
C ASN A 333 -0.54 25.48 1.15
N ARG A 334 -0.51 25.27 2.47
CA ARG A 334 -1.42 25.86 3.48
C ARG A 334 -2.91 25.59 3.25
N ARG A 335 -3.26 24.65 2.37
CA ARG A 335 -4.65 24.26 2.17
C ARG A 335 -5.07 23.24 3.24
N PRO A 336 -6.36 23.22 3.60
CA PRO A 336 -6.90 22.14 4.42
C PRO A 336 -6.57 20.77 3.80
N VAL A 337 -6.20 19.82 4.65
CA VAL A 337 -5.87 18.47 4.17
C VAL A 337 -7.15 17.76 3.75
N GLU A 338 -7.21 17.29 2.51
CA GLU A 338 -8.34 16.51 2.04
C GLU A 338 -8.24 15.07 2.57
N ARG A 339 -9.06 14.76 3.58
CA ARG A 339 -9.14 13.44 4.21
C ARG A 339 -10.13 12.55 3.47
N ARG A 340 -9.81 12.13 2.24
CA ARG A 340 -10.57 11.04 1.60
C ARG A 340 -10.17 9.71 2.22
N PRO A 341 -11.13 8.82 2.54
CA PRO A 341 -10.79 7.46 2.91
C PRO A 341 -10.00 6.82 1.76
N PRO A 342 -8.93 6.06 2.05
CA PRO A 342 -8.15 5.43 1.01
C PRO A 342 -9.05 4.46 0.24
N THR A 343 -9.04 4.51 -1.09
CA THR A 343 -9.84 3.60 -1.93
C THR A 343 -9.43 2.16 -1.60
N PRO A 344 -10.31 1.29 -1.08
CA PRO A 344 -9.93 -0.06 -0.72
C PRO A 344 -9.30 -0.77 -1.93
N PRO A 345 -8.31 -1.65 -1.71
CA PRO A 345 -7.83 -2.47 -2.81
C PRO A 345 -9.00 -3.32 -3.33
N PRO A 346 -9.00 -3.65 -4.62
CA PRO A 346 -10.08 -4.43 -5.19
C PRO A 346 -10.06 -5.81 -4.52
N ALA A 347 -11.24 -6.39 -4.28
CA ALA A 347 -11.29 -7.76 -3.79
C ALA A 347 -10.72 -8.70 -4.86
N LEU A 348 -9.91 -9.67 -4.46
CA LEU A 348 -9.60 -10.80 -5.34
C LEU A 348 -10.93 -11.43 -5.80
N LEU A 349 -10.99 -11.81 -7.07
CA LEU A 349 -12.07 -12.65 -7.57
C LEU A 349 -12.10 -13.97 -6.75
N PRO A 350 -13.26 -14.63 -6.61
CA PRO A 350 -13.41 -15.86 -5.79
C PRO A 350 -12.37 -16.95 -6.06
N GLU A 351 -11.77 -16.95 -7.25
CA GLU A 351 -10.74 -17.87 -7.73
C GLU A 351 -9.30 -17.47 -7.33
N GLY A 352 -9.13 -16.40 -6.55
CA GLY A 352 -7.83 -15.87 -6.12
C GLY A 352 -7.10 -15.04 -7.19
N LEU A 353 -7.84 -14.51 -8.16
CA LEU A 353 -7.32 -13.67 -9.24
C LEU A 353 -7.48 -12.18 -8.93
N ALA A 354 -6.46 -11.40 -9.25
CA ALA A 354 -6.49 -9.94 -9.20
C ALA A 354 -7.49 -9.38 -10.24
N PRO A 355 -8.45 -8.52 -9.88
CA PRO A 355 -9.28 -7.83 -10.86
C PRO A 355 -8.42 -7.02 -11.83
N GLY A 356 -8.75 -7.06 -13.12
CA GLY A 356 -8.13 -6.21 -14.14
C GLY A 356 -8.58 -4.76 -13.95
N GLU A 357 -7.88 -4.02 -13.09
CA GLU A 357 -8.34 -2.71 -12.63
C GLU A 357 -8.21 -1.57 -13.67
N GLU A 358 -9.39 -1.01 -13.98
CA GLU A 358 -9.81 0.41 -13.95
C GLU A 358 -9.06 1.48 -14.74
N ASP A 359 -7.91 1.20 -15.36
CA ASP A 359 -7.46 2.05 -16.46
C ASP A 359 -8.26 1.64 -17.71
N PRO A 360 -8.99 2.57 -18.39
CA PRO A 360 -9.59 2.24 -19.68
C PRO A 360 -8.50 1.69 -20.59
N ALA A 361 -8.81 0.62 -21.32
CA ALA A 361 -7.90 0.09 -22.31
C ALA A 361 -7.39 1.24 -23.20
N PRO A 362 -6.08 1.35 -23.46
CA PRO A 362 -5.53 2.38 -24.31
C PRO A 362 -6.35 2.44 -25.57
N ALA A 363 -6.68 3.64 -26.04
CA ALA A 363 -7.50 3.81 -27.24
C ALA A 363 -6.93 2.99 -28.41
N GLU A 364 -5.59 2.85 -28.46
CA GLU A 364 -4.90 2.02 -29.46
C GLU A 364 -5.15 0.51 -29.31
N PHE A 365 -5.28 0.00 -28.06
CA PHE A 365 -5.64 -1.40 -27.82
C PHE A 365 -7.08 -1.67 -28.24
N THR A 366 -8.00 -0.79 -27.86
CA THR A 366 -9.41 -0.87 -28.28
C THR A 366 -9.52 -0.82 -29.80
N ALA A 367 -8.77 0.07 -30.45
CA ALA A 367 -8.69 0.17 -31.91
C ALA A 367 -8.08 -1.08 -32.57
N ALA A 368 -7.05 -1.70 -31.96
CA ALA A 368 -6.44 -2.93 -32.46
C ALA A 368 -7.45 -4.08 -32.48
N VAL A 369 -8.19 -4.25 -31.38
CA VAL A 369 -9.23 -5.28 -31.24
C VAL A 369 -10.39 -5.01 -32.21
N GLU A 370 -10.80 -3.75 -32.38
CA GLU A 370 -11.85 -3.38 -33.34
C GLU A 370 -11.41 -3.60 -34.79
N ALA A 371 -10.18 -3.25 -35.14
CA ALA A 371 -9.59 -3.54 -36.45
C ALA A 371 -9.54 -5.05 -36.73
N PHE A 372 -9.14 -5.84 -35.73
CA PHE A 372 -9.13 -7.29 -35.82
C PHE A 372 -10.53 -7.87 -36.06
N ARG A 373 -11.52 -7.46 -35.26
CA ARG A 373 -12.92 -7.90 -35.39
C ARG A 373 -13.55 -7.54 -36.74
N ARG A 374 -13.17 -6.40 -37.31
CA ARG A 374 -13.61 -5.96 -38.65
C ARG A 374 -12.82 -6.60 -39.79
N GLY A 375 -11.90 -7.52 -39.52
CA GLY A 375 -11.08 -8.18 -40.54
C GLY A 375 -10.02 -7.28 -41.19
N ARG A 376 -9.73 -6.10 -40.63
CA ARG A 376 -8.69 -5.17 -41.10
C ARG A 376 -7.31 -5.64 -40.62
N LYS A 377 -6.84 -6.77 -41.17
CA LYS A 377 -5.68 -7.52 -40.66
C LYS A 377 -4.36 -6.73 -40.64
N ALA A 378 -4.10 -5.92 -41.67
CA ALA A 378 -2.88 -5.09 -41.74
C ALA A 378 -2.87 -3.98 -40.66
N GLU A 379 -4.02 -3.35 -40.44
CA GLU A 379 -4.18 -2.32 -39.42
C GLU A 379 -4.10 -2.89 -38.00
N ALA A 380 -4.77 -4.01 -37.76
CA ALA A 380 -4.72 -4.72 -36.48
C ALA A 380 -3.28 -5.17 -36.15
N LEU A 381 -2.57 -5.76 -37.12
CA LEU A 381 -1.18 -6.18 -36.93
C LEU A 381 -0.27 -5.01 -36.58
N ARG A 382 -0.37 -3.89 -37.31
CA ARG A 382 0.41 -2.68 -37.03
C ARG A 382 0.17 -2.15 -35.62
N LEU A 383 -1.09 -2.14 -35.17
CA LEU A 383 -1.45 -1.70 -33.82
C LEU A 383 -0.95 -2.66 -32.75
N PHE A 384 -1.02 -3.98 -32.99
CA PHE A 384 -0.43 -4.98 -32.10
C PHE A 384 1.09 -4.85 -31.99
N GLU A 385 1.79 -4.66 -33.10
CA GLU A 385 3.25 -4.45 -33.11
C GLU A 385 3.64 -3.14 -32.40
N ALA A 386 2.86 -2.07 -32.56
CA ALA A 386 3.09 -0.80 -31.86
C ALA A 386 2.91 -0.93 -30.33
N LEU A 387 1.89 -1.67 -29.90
CA LEU A 387 1.63 -1.93 -28.47
C LEU A 387 2.66 -2.89 -27.86
N GLU A 388 3.08 -3.92 -28.60
CA GLU A 388 4.19 -4.79 -28.18
C GLU A 388 5.51 -4.01 -28.04
N ALA A 389 5.81 -3.16 -29.03
CA ALA A 389 7.00 -2.30 -29.02
C ALA A 389 7.02 -1.33 -27.83
N ARG A 390 5.84 -0.83 -27.42
CA ARG A 390 5.68 0.00 -26.22
C ARG A 390 5.94 -0.76 -24.92
N SER A 391 5.70 -2.08 -24.91
CA SER A 391 5.95 -2.94 -23.74
C SER A 391 5.28 -2.46 -22.44
N ASP A 392 4.14 -1.77 -22.55
CA ASP A 392 3.40 -1.13 -21.44
C ASP A 392 2.48 -2.06 -20.65
N GLY A 393 2.57 -3.36 -20.95
CA GLY A 393 1.87 -4.46 -20.30
C GLY A 393 0.49 -4.79 -20.83
N TRP A 394 -0.01 -4.09 -21.86
CA TRP A 394 -1.29 -4.43 -22.50
C TRP A 394 -1.22 -5.60 -23.47
N LEU A 395 -0.05 -5.86 -24.08
CA LEU A 395 0.11 -6.82 -25.17
C LEU A 395 1.03 -8.01 -24.89
N LEU A 396 0.88 -8.58 -23.70
CA LEU A 396 1.49 -9.85 -23.32
C LEU A 396 0.54 -11.06 -23.10
N PRO A 397 -0.80 -10.98 -23.32
CA PRO A 397 -1.64 -12.18 -23.28
C PRO A 397 -1.36 -13.15 -24.44
N PRO A 398 -1.42 -14.48 -24.25
CA PRO A 398 -1.43 -15.49 -25.32
C PRO A 398 -2.40 -15.19 -26.49
N GLU A 399 -3.50 -14.52 -26.20
CA GLU A 399 -4.55 -14.05 -27.10
C GLU A 399 -4.06 -13.00 -28.07
N ALA A 400 -3.27 -12.04 -27.59
CA ALA A 400 -2.68 -11.06 -28.45
C ALA A 400 -1.67 -11.71 -29.40
N ARG A 401 -1.03 -12.83 -28.99
CA ARG A 401 -0.17 -13.64 -29.88
C ARG A 401 -1.00 -14.43 -30.88
N LEU A 402 -2.13 -15.01 -30.47
CA LEU A 402 -3.07 -15.72 -31.36
C LEU A 402 -3.68 -14.77 -32.40
N ASP A 403 -4.26 -13.63 -31.97
CA ASP A 403 -4.87 -12.63 -32.84
C ASP A 403 -3.83 -12.04 -33.82
N ARG A 404 -2.61 -11.80 -33.34
CA ARG A 404 -1.49 -11.36 -34.17
C ARG A 404 -1.05 -12.44 -35.16
N ALA A 405 -0.99 -13.70 -34.75
CA ALA A 405 -0.68 -14.82 -35.63
C ALA A 405 -1.77 -15.00 -36.70
N LEU A 406 -3.04 -14.83 -36.35
CA LEU A 406 -4.17 -14.85 -37.30
C LEU A 406 -4.13 -13.68 -38.28
N CYS A 407 -3.71 -12.49 -37.83
CA CYS A 407 -3.45 -11.36 -38.72
C CYS A 407 -2.31 -11.67 -39.70
N LEU A 408 -1.18 -12.19 -39.21
CA LEU A 408 -0.03 -12.59 -40.02
C LEU A 408 -0.42 -13.65 -41.07
N ALA A 409 -1.15 -14.69 -40.64
CA ALA A 409 -1.67 -15.74 -41.49
C ALA A 409 -2.55 -15.20 -42.62
N GLY A 410 -3.47 -14.29 -42.27
CA GLY A 410 -4.38 -13.69 -43.24
C GLY A 410 -3.75 -12.64 -44.17
N LEU A 411 -2.51 -12.22 -43.90
CA LEU A 411 -1.68 -11.40 -44.79
C LEU A 411 -0.68 -12.25 -45.61
N GLY A 412 -0.76 -13.57 -45.52
CA GLY A 412 0.13 -14.50 -46.23
C GLY A 412 1.47 -14.78 -45.55
N ARG A 413 1.75 -14.20 -44.37
CA ARG A 413 2.97 -14.42 -43.56
C ARG A 413 2.86 -15.70 -42.71
N ARG A 414 2.62 -16.83 -43.37
CA ARG A 414 2.28 -18.12 -42.72
C ARG A 414 3.39 -18.68 -41.83
N GLU A 415 4.65 -18.61 -42.26
CA GLU A 415 5.79 -19.12 -41.46
C GLU A 415 6.01 -18.33 -40.17
N GLU A 416 5.70 -17.04 -40.18
CA GLU A 416 5.78 -16.19 -38.99
C GLU A 416 4.62 -16.46 -38.04
N ALA A 417 3.40 -16.60 -38.58
CA ALA A 417 2.23 -17.01 -37.82
C ALA A 417 2.46 -18.37 -37.14
N ARG A 418 3.00 -19.36 -37.87
CA ARG A 418 3.29 -20.70 -37.34
C ARG A 418 4.30 -20.65 -36.21
N ARG A 419 5.41 -19.92 -36.36
CA ARG A 419 6.41 -19.74 -35.29
C ARG A 419 5.81 -19.08 -34.05
N MET A 420 4.89 -18.14 -34.23
CA MET A 420 4.21 -17.45 -33.13
C MET A 420 3.22 -18.38 -32.40
N LEU A 421 2.42 -19.14 -33.14
CA LEU A 421 1.48 -20.13 -32.61
C LEU A 421 2.20 -21.20 -31.78
N LEU A 422 3.29 -21.76 -32.30
CA LEU A 422 4.10 -22.75 -31.59
C LEU A 422 4.74 -22.23 -30.28
N ARG A 423 4.92 -20.91 -30.16
CA ARG A 423 5.42 -20.23 -28.95
C ARG A 423 4.31 -19.78 -27.99
N THR A 424 3.04 -20.01 -28.34
CA THR A 424 1.91 -19.61 -27.48
C THR A 424 1.86 -20.49 -26.23
N GLY A 425 2.20 -21.78 -26.34
CA GLY A 425 2.57 -22.66 -25.22
C GLY A 425 1.49 -22.87 -24.16
N ASP A 426 0.22 -22.64 -24.52
CA ASP A 426 -0.90 -22.58 -23.59
C ASP A 426 -1.96 -23.61 -23.94
N SER A 427 -2.13 -24.59 -23.06
CA SER A 427 -2.99 -25.76 -23.27
C SER A 427 -4.48 -25.44 -23.43
N ARG A 428 -4.93 -24.24 -23.03
CA ARG A 428 -6.34 -23.82 -23.15
C ARG A 428 -6.68 -23.31 -24.54
N PHE A 429 -5.69 -22.80 -25.25
CA PHE A 429 -5.81 -22.45 -26.65
C PHE A 429 -5.41 -23.58 -27.54
N GLN A 430 -5.05 -24.75 -27.01
CA GLN A 430 -4.51 -25.82 -27.83
C GLN A 430 -5.43 -26.12 -29.02
N ASP A 431 -6.74 -26.22 -28.80
CA ASP A 431 -7.71 -26.39 -29.90
C ASP A 431 -7.77 -25.19 -30.87
N ALA A 432 -7.68 -23.96 -30.37
CA ALA A 432 -7.71 -22.75 -31.20
C ALA A 432 -6.40 -22.54 -31.97
N VAL A 433 -5.27 -22.89 -31.36
CA VAL A 433 -3.92 -22.90 -31.90
C VAL A 433 -3.78 -24.02 -32.90
N ASP A 434 -4.33 -25.21 -32.64
CA ASP A 434 -4.33 -26.35 -33.55
C ASP A 434 -5.19 -26.04 -34.77
N ARG A 435 -6.40 -25.50 -34.59
CA ARG A 435 -7.22 -24.99 -35.71
C ARG A 435 -6.50 -23.88 -36.48
N ALA A 436 -5.81 -22.98 -35.80
CA ALA A 436 -5.03 -21.93 -36.45
C ALA A 436 -3.80 -22.50 -37.19
N LEU A 437 -3.13 -23.50 -36.64
CA LEU A 437 -1.99 -24.19 -37.24
C LEU A 437 -2.44 -25.00 -38.47
N GLU A 438 -3.60 -25.65 -38.41
CA GLU A 438 -4.25 -26.30 -39.55
C GLU A 438 -4.62 -25.28 -40.63
N ALA A 439 -5.24 -24.15 -40.28
CA ALA A 439 -5.60 -23.09 -41.23
C ALA A 439 -4.36 -22.40 -41.84
N VAL A 440 -3.26 -22.30 -41.09
CA VAL A 440 -1.97 -21.76 -41.54
C VAL A 440 -1.23 -22.77 -42.42
N GLY A 441 -1.32 -24.07 -42.10
CA GLY A 441 -0.66 -25.16 -42.81
C GLY A 441 -1.37 -25.63 -44.09
N THR A 442 -2.67 -25.39 -44.21
CA THR A 442 -3.43 -25.77 -45.41
C THR A 442 -3.22 -24.73 -46.52
N PRO A 443 -2.70 -25.12 -47.71
CA PRO A 443 -2.57 -24.18 -48.81
C PRO A 443 -3.96 -23.71 -49.26
N VAL A 444 -4.16 -22.39 -49.36
CA VAL A 444 -5.38 -21.81 -49.93
C VAL A 444 -5.54 -22.38 -51.34
N LYS A 445 -6.60 -23.19 -51.54
CA LYS A 445 -7.06 -23.56 -52.88
C LYS A 445 -7.35 -22.26 -53.62
N ARG A 446 -6.56 -21.99 -54.65
CA ARG A 446 -6.72 -20.84 -55.55
C ARG A 446 -8.03 -20.94 -56.31
#